data_AF-A0A1G7NTD6-F1
#
_entry.id   AF-A0A1G7NTD6-F1
#
_cell.length_a   1.000
_cell.length_b   1.000
_cell.length_c   1.000
_cell.angle_alpha   90.00
_cell.angle_beta   90.00
_cell.angle_gamma   90.00
#
_symmetry.space_group_name_H-M   'P 1'
#
loop_
_entity.id
_entity.type
_entity.pdbx_description
1 polymer ?
#
loop_
_entity_poly.entity_id
_entity_poly.type
_entity_poly.pdbx_seq_one_letter_code
_entity_poly.pdbx_strand_id
1 'polypeptide(L)' 'MSYPNQWSEASINPKKGFRIHLIVFLLSIPVMWIVWYFTDRSYPWPLWSTVAWVIGVIFHYLGVFVFKKSKSN' A
#
# COMPACT_ATOMS: atom_id res chain seq x y z
N MET A 1 -2.30 40.88 0.20
CA MET A 1 -2.86 40.32 1.46
C MET A 1 -2.92 38.80 1.29
N SER A 2 -1.90 38.07 1.73
CA SER A 2 -1.85 36.61 1.70
C SER A 2 -2.38 36.07 3.03
N TYR A 3 -3.51 35.37 2.99
CA TYR A 3 -4.07 34.73 4.18
C TYR A 3 -3.22 33.50 4.55
N PRO A 4 -2.73 33.36 5.79
CA PRO A 4 -2.05 32.15 6.22
C PRO A 4 -3.09 31.01 6.22
N ASN A 5 -2.92 30.06 5.31
CA ASN A 5 -3.64 28.79 5.36
C ASN A 5 -3.13 28.01 6.56
N GLN A 6 -3.83 28.14 7.68
CA GLN A 6 -3.66 27.43 8.95
C GLN A 6 -3.71 25.89 8.86
N TRP A 7 -3.89 25.33 7.66
CA TRP A 7 -3.64 23.93 7.38
C TRP A 7 -2.13 23.70 7.40
N SER A 8 -1.59 23.47 8.61
CA SER A 8 -0.36 22.72 8.76
C SER A 8 -0.46 21.52 7.81
N GLU A 9 0.39 21.47 6.79
CA GLU A 9 0.58 20.25 6.03
C GLU A 9 1.03 19.22 7.05
N ALA A 10 0.10 18.41 7.56
CA ALA A 10 0.41 17.36 8.50
C ALA A 10 1.55 16.57 7.86
N SER A 11 2.70 16.48 8.53
CA SER A 11 3.90 15.91 7.95
C SER A 11 3.59 14.47 7.52
N ILE A 12 3.30 14.25 6.24
CA ILE A 12 2.95 12.95 5.71
C ILE A 12 4.22 12.13 5.79
N ASN A 13 4.25 11.13 6.68
CA ASN A 13 5.38 10.23 6.81
C ASN A 13 5.21 9.07 5.80
N PRO A 14 5.94 9.08 4.66
CA PRO A 14 5.77 8.05 3.63
C PRO A 14 6.09 6.64 4.14
N LYS A 15 7.01 6.51 5.11
CA LYS A 15 7.33 5.22 5.74
C LYS A 15 6.17 4.68 6.57
N LYS A 16 5.41 5.56 7.23
CA LYS A 16 4.19 5.16 7.97
C LYS A 16 3.12 4.65 6.99
N GLY A 17 2.92 5.34 5.88
CA GLY A 17 2.03 4.90 4.80
C GLY A 17 2.40 3.51 4.27
N PHE A 18 3.69 3.28 3.98
CA PHE A 18 4.17 1.97 3.54
C PHE A 18 3.92 0.87 4.58
N ARG A 19 4.22 1.11 5.86
CA ARG A 19 3.98 0.12 6.93
C ARG A 19 2.51 -0.28 7.02
N ILE A 20 1.60 0.68 6.91
CA ILE A 20 0.15 0.39 6.92
C ILE A 20 -0.23 -0.45 5.71
N HIS A 21 0.19 -0.07 4.50
CA HIS A 21 -0.11 -0.83 3.28
C HIS A 21 0.41 -2.27 3.39
N LEU A 22 1.64 -2.45 3.89
CA LEU A 22 2.24 -3.77 4.09
C LEU A 22 1.47 -4.63 5.12
N ILE A 23 1.07 -4.06 6.26
CA ILE A 23 0.31 -4.80 7.28
C ILE A 23 -1.06 -5.21 6.74
N VAL A 24 -1.78 -4.29 6.07
CA VAL A 24 -3.07 -4.61 5.46
C VAL A 24 -2.92 -5.71 4.41
N PHE A 25 -1.87 -5.67 3.58
CA PHE A 25 -1.56 -6.74 2.63
C PHE A 25 -1.33 -8.09 3.33
N LEU A 26 -0.48 -8.11 4.36
CA LEU A 26 -0.13 -9.34 5.10
C LEU A 26 -1.30 -9.95 5.88
N LEU A 27 -2.30 -9.16 6.25
CA LEU A 27 -3.50 -9.66 6.92
C LEU A 27 -4.60 -10.05 5.93
N SER A 28 -4.88 -9.20 4.93
CA SER A 28 -5.98 -9.41 3.99
C SER A 28 -5.74 -10.59 3.05
N ILE A 29 -4.51 -10.76 2.52
CA ILE A 29 -4.22 -11.84 1.58
C ILE A 29 -4.43 -13.21 2.22
N PRO A 30 -3.83 -13.55 3.39
CA PRO A 30 -4.09 -14.84 4.03
C PRO A 30 -5.57 -15.07 4.34
N VAL A 31 -6.29 -14.03 4.80
CA VAL A 31 -7.74 -14.15 5.07
C VAL A 31 -8.50 -14.54 3.80
N MET A 32 -8.21 -13.90 2.65
CA MET A 32 -8.86 -14.26 1.38
C MET A 32 -8.54 -15.69 0.94
N TRP A 33 -7.28 -16.13 1.09
CA TRP A 33 -6.89 -17.51 0.80
C TRP A 33 -7.53 -18.53 1.73
N ILE A 34 -7.69 -18.20 3.02
CA ILE A 34 -8.43 -19.01 4.00
C ILE A 34 -9.89 -19.14 3.57
N VAL A 35 -10.56 -18.02 3.26
CA VAL A 35 -11.96 -18.03 2.81
C VAL A 35 -12.11 -18.92 1.58
N TRP A 36 -11.26 -18.73 0.56
CA TRP A 36 -11.26 -19.57 -0.64
C TRP A 36 -11.05 -21.06 -0.33
N TYR A 37 -10.09 -21.38 0.54
CA TYR A 37 -9.78 -22.77 0.91
C TYR A 37 -10.98 -23.49 1.56
N PHE A 38 -11.77 -22.79 2.37
CA PHE A 38 -12.91 -23.34 3.11
C PHE A 38 -14.27 -23.20 2.41
N THR A 39 -14.36 -22.54 1.27
CA THR A 39 -15.63 -22.30 0.57
C THR A 39 -15.73 -23.07 -0.75
N ASP A 40 -15.08 -22.56 -1.79
CA ASP A 40 -15.03 -23.21 -3.10
C ASP A 40 -13.64 -23.02 -3.72
N ARG A 41 -13.03 -24.16 -4.07
CA ARG A 41 -11.68 -24.25 -4.65
C ARG A 41 -11.70 -24.41 -6.18
N SER A 42 -12.88 -24.39 -6.81
CA SER A 42 -13.04 -24.52 -8.26
C SER A 42 -12.34 -23.39 -9.04
N TYR A 43 -12.32 -22.18 -8.48
CA TYR A 43 -11.70 -21.00 -9.09
C TYR A 43 -10.87 -20.21 -8.06
N PRO A 44 -9.54 -20.07 -8.26
CA PRO A 44 -8.64 -19.40 -7.31
C PRO A 44 -8.73 -17.86 -7.41
N TRP A 45 -9.91 -17.30 -7.11
CA TRP A 45 -10.14 -15.86 -7.16
C TRP A 45 -9.17 -15.00 -6.31
N PRO A 46 -8.61 -15.45 -5.16
CA PRO A 46 -7.65 -14.62 -4.40
C PRO A 46 -6.34 -14.36 -5.15
N LEU A 47 -6.04 -15.14 -6.19
CA LEU A 47 -4.82 -15.00 -6.98
C LEU A 47 -4.72 -13.61 -7.61
N TRP A 48 -5.82 -13.11 -8.18
CA TRP A 48 -5.84 -11.79 -8.84
C TRP A 48 -5.57 -10.66 -7.84
N SER A 49 -6.22 -10.70 -6.68
CA SER A 49 -5.99 -9.73 -5.59
C SER A 49 -4.56 -9.81 -5.09
N THR A 50 -4.00 -11.01 -4.93
CA THR A 50 -2.62 -11.22 -4.49
C THR A 50 -1.63 -10.58 -5.45
N VAL A 51 -1.74 -10.87 -6.76
CA VAL A 51 -0.82 -10.34 -7.78
C VAL A 51 -0.90 -8.82 -7.86
N ALA A 52 -2.10 -8.25 -7.97
CA ALA A 52 -2.29 -6.81 -8.08
C ALA A 52 -1.71 -6.06 -6.85
N TRP A 53 -1.92 -6.59 -5.65
CA TRP A 53 -1.44 -5.96 -4.43
C TRP A 53 0.05 -6.13 -4.21
N VAL A 54 0.65 -7.28 -4.58
CA VAL A 54 2.11 -7.45 -4.57
C VAL A 54 2.77 -6.38 -5.42
N ILE A 55 2.24 -6.16 -6.63
CA ILE A 55 2.73 -5.10 -7.52
C ILE A 55 2.60 -3.73 -6.83
N GLY A 56 1.46 -3.43 -6.21
CA GLY A 56 1.25 -2.19 -5.44
C GLY A 56 2.23 -2.01 -4.28
N VAL A 57 2.52 -3.06 -3.51
CA VAL A 57 3.50 -3.03 -2.42
C VAL A 57 4.91 -2.78 -2.94
N ILE A 58 5.31 -3.40 -4.05
CA ILE A 58 6.60 -3.17 -4.70
C ILE A 58 6.73 -1.70 -5.12
N PHE A 59 5.76 -1.16 -5.85
CA PHE A 59 5.81 0.24 -6.28
C PHE A 59 5.77 1.22 -5.10
N HIS A 60 5.03 0.91 -4.04
CA HIS A 60 5.04 1.72 -2.82
C HIS A 60 6.42 1.68 -2.14
N TYR A 61 7.05 0.51 -2.07
CA TYR A 61 8.41 0.37 -1.55
C TYR A 61 9.40 1.21 -2.38
N LEU A 62 9.34 1.10 -3.71
CA LEU A 62 10.20 1.88 -4.60
C LEU A 62 10.01 3.38 -4.39
N GLY A 63 8.76 3.85 -4.29
CA GLY A 63 8.44 5.25 -4.05
C GLY A 63 8.91 5.80 -2.70
N VAL A 64 9.00 4.95 -1.67
CA VAL A 64 9.39 5.37 -0.31
C VAL A 64 10.89 5.23 -0.04
N PHE A 65 11.53 4.19 -0.57
CA PHE A 65 12.89 3.82 -0.19
C PHE A 65 13.92 3.93 -1.33
N VAL A 66 13.50 3.85 -2.59
CA VAL A 66 14.42 3.84 -3.74
C VAL A 66 14.44 5.18 -4.47
N PHE A 67 13.26 5.73 -4.76
CA PHE A 67 13.16 6.98 -5.50
C PHE A 67 13.46 8.16 -4.57
N LYS A 68 14.62 8.80 -4.80
CA LYS A 68 15.01 10.03 -4.12
C LYS A 68 14.33 11.21 -4.83
N LYS A 69 13.63 12.08 -4.09
CA LYS A 69 13.18 13.36 -4.66
C LYS A 69 14.42 14.18 -5.04
N SER A 70 14.67 14.35 -6.33
CA SER A 70 15.63 15.35 -6.80
C SER A 70 15.06 16.72 -6.50
N LYS A 71 15.75 17.49 -5.65
CA LYS A 71 15.43 18.90 -5.44
C LYS A 71 16.11 19.65 -6.59
N SER A 72 15.34 20.02 -7.61
CA SER A 72 15.82 20.99 -8.61
C SER A 72 16.01 22.31 -7.88
N ASN A 73 17.25 22.79 -7.81
CA ASN A 73 17.55 24.17 -7.41
C ASN A 73 17.17 25.14 -8.53
#